data_AF-A0A358AE83-F1
#
_entry.id   AF-A0A358AE83-F1
#
_cell.length_a   1.000
_cell.length_b   1.000
_cell.length_c   1.000
_cell.angle_alpha   90.00
_cell.angle_beta   90.00
_cell.angle_gamma   90.00
#
_symmetry.space_group_name_H-M   'P 1'
#
loop_
_entity.id
_entity.type
_entity.pdbx_description
1 polymer ?
#
loop_
_entity_poly.entity_id
_entity_poly.type
_entity_poly.pdbx_seq_one_letter_code
_entity_poly.pdbx_strand_id
1 'polypeptide(L)'
;MSKIVAAAAIRGSRVIAREAEEFLNKALKEHGPDTKIGFPETAFFLPMANALLGAEVKTLKEAVNVFNYAKGLLPLEPKEKLWLPYLGDALDAGIATLLCEEIITVLRYLYKQEPQTDCNGFFTDTILRSLGIQLVDGRMPGFAAILGAAPTNEIAVSVVRQLQERNILIFVGSSSGGRSIIDQLKESGVEMGWDNYIVPYGR
;
A
#
# COMPACT_ATOMS: atom_id res chain seq x y z
N MET A 1 -12.27 -20.50 5.22
CA MET A 1 -11.23 -19.52 5.63
C MET A 1 -10.71 -19.89 7.02
N SER A 2 -9.39 -19.91 7.22
CA SER A 2 -8.78 -20.29 8.50
C SER A 2 -8.98 -19.21 9.56
N LYS A 3 -9.43 -19.60 10.76
CA LYS A 3 -9.54 -18.71 11.92
C LYS A 3 -8.21 -18.04 12.29
N ILE A 4 -7.11 -18.80 12.18
CA ILE A 4 -5.77 -18.29 12.51
C ILE A 4 -5.41 -17.13 11.57
N VAL A 5 -5.72 -17.28 10.28
CA VAL A 5 -5.48 -16.25 9.26
C VAL A 5 -6.36 -15.03 9.49
N ALA A 6 -7.67 -15.21 9.70
CA ALA A 6 -8.58 -14.11 9.97
C ALA A 6 -8.18 -13.33 11.24
N ALA A 7 -7.84 -14.03 12.32
CA ALA A 7 -7.39 -13.40 13.56
C ALA A 7 -6.06 -12.65 13.36
N ALA A 8 -5.11 -13.20 12.58
CA ALA A 8 -3.86 -12.52 12.25
C ALA A 8 -4.09 -11.24 11.44
N ALA A 9 -4.96 -11.29 10.42
CA ALA A 9 -5.31 -10.12 9.62
C ALA A 9 -5.97 -9.01 10.47
N ILE A 10 -6.91 -9.38 11.34
CA ILE A 10 -7.58 -8.44 12.24
C ILE A 10 -6.57 -7.80 13.21
N ARG A 11 -5.65 -8.58 13.80
CA ARG A 11 -4.59 -8.04 14.66
C ARG A 11 -3.70 -7.05 13.91
N GLY A 12 -3.25 -7.42 12.71
CA GLY A 12 -2.43 -6.53 11.86
C GLY A 12 -3.15 -5.23 11.53
N SER A 13 -4.42 -5.31 11.13
CA SER A 13 -5.25 -4.15 10.82
C SER A 13 -5.35 -3.17 12.00
N ARG A 14 -5.52 -3.67 13.22
CA ARG A 14 -5.53 -2.80 14.41
C ARG A 14 -4.19 -2.12 14.68
N VAL A 15 -3.07 -2.77 14.38
CA VAL A 15 -1.74 -2.17 14.53
C VAL A 15 -1.59 -1.00 13.56
N ILE A 16 -1.94 -1.20 12.29
CA ILE A 16 -1.89 -0.16 11.26
C ILE A 16 -2.86 0.98 11.57
N ALA A 17 -4.07 0.67 12.03
CA ALA A 17 -5.03 1.71 12.42
C ALA A 17 -4.52 2.56 13.59
N ARG A 18 -3.84 1.97 14.57
CA ARG A 18 -3.21 2.73 15.66
C ARG A 18 -2.08 3.61 15.15
N GLU A 19 -1.22 3.12 14.26
CA GLU A 19 -0.16 3.92 13.63
C GLU A 19 -0.74 5.11 12.85
N ALA A 20 -1.79 4.88 12.07
CA ALA A 20 -2.50 5.94 11.36
C ALA A 20 -3.11 6.96 12.32
N GLU A 21 -3.72 6.53 13.42
CA GLU A 21 -4.28 7.41 14.45
C GLU A 21 -3.21 8.31 15.08
N GLU A 22 -2.10 7.72 15.49
CA GLU A 22 -0.98 8.44 16.10
C GLU A 22 -0.37 9.45 15.14
N PHE A 23 -0.14 9.06 13.88
CA PHE A 23 0.46 9.94 12.88
C PHE A 23 -0.49 11.07 12.48
N LEU A 24 -1.78 10.77 12.29
CA LEU A 24 -2.79 11.77 11.96
C LEU A 24 -2.97 12.78 13.10
N ASN A 25 -3.02 12.32 14.35
CA ASN A 25 -3.10 13.20 15.52
C ASN A 25 -1.88 14.12 15.64
N LYS A 26 -0.67 13.60 15.35
CA LYS A 26 0.54 14.41 15.28
C LYS A 26 0.42 15.49 14.19
N ALA A 27 0.03 15.11 12.99
CA ALA A 27 -0.13 16.05 11.87
C ALA A 27 -1.17 17.14 12.16
N LEU A 28 -2.30 16.78 12.76
CA LEU A 28 -3.34 17.73 13.19
C LEU A 28 -2.81 18.73 14.22
N LYS A 29 -1.99 18.27 15.17
CA LYS A 29 -1.41 19.14 16.20
C LYS A 29 -0.37 20.10 15.64
N GLU A 30 0.43 19.66 14.68
CA GLU A 30 1.54 20.44 14.12
C GLU A 30 1.09 21.39 13.00
N HIS A 31 0.14 20.97 12.16
CA HIS A 31 -0.25 21.69 10.95
C HIS A 31 -1.70 22.20 10.97
N GLY A 32 -2.53 21.74 11.91
CA GLY A 32 -3.93 22.13 12.00
C GLY A 32 -4.85 21.45 10.96
N PRO A 33 -6.17 21.46 11.19
CA PRO A 33 -7.14 20.67 10.41
C PRO A 33 -7.30 21.10 8.95
N ASP A 34 -7.07 22.38 8.64
CA ASP A 34 -7.28 22.94 7.29
C ASP A 34 -6.07 22.78 6.37
N THR A 35 -4.99 22.14 6.85
CA THR A 35 -3.81 21.87 6.03
C THR A 35 -4.15 20.95 4.87
N LYS A 36 -3.74 21.37 3.67
CA LYS A 36 -3.94 20.61 2.44
C LYS A 36 -3.02 19.40 2.38
N ILE A 37 -3.58 18.29 1.92
CA ILE A 37 -2.87 17.02 1.70
C ILE A 37 -3.25 16.47 0.33
N GLY A 38 -2.39 15.63 -0.24
CA GLY A 38 -2.66 14.97 -1.51
C GLY A 38 -1.41 14.31 -2.09
N PHE A 39 -1.63 13.48 -3.09
CA PHE A 39 -0.56 12.84 -3.85
C PHE A 39 -0.16 13.68 -5.08
N PRO A 40 1.07 13.50 -5.59
CA PRO A 40 1.52 14.21 -6.78
C PRO A 40 0.71 13.79 -8.02
N GLU A 41 0.35 14.79 -8.84
CA GLU A 41 -0.21 14.60 -10.19
C GLU A 41 -1.38 13.59 -10.28
N THR A 42 -2.33 13.68 -9.34
CA THR A 42 -3.57 12.91 -9.38
C THR A 42 -4.80 13.80 -9.36
N ALA A 43 -5.81 13.44 -10.17
CA ALA A 43 -7.13 14.05 -10.15
C ALA A 43 -8.09 13.38 -9.15
N PHE A 44 -7.65 12.32 -8.46
CA PHE A 44 -8.52 11.44 -7.68
C PHE A 44 -8.35 11.58 -6.16
N PHE A 45 -7.79 12.70 -5.68
CA PHE A 45 -7.60 12.98 -4.26
C PHE A 45 -6.73 11.92 -3.56
N LEU A 46 -7.32 11.20 -2.62
CA LEU A 46 -6.84 9.95 -2.05
C LEU A 46 -7.58 8.81 -2.79
N PRO A 47 -6.93 8.14 -3.77
CA PRO A 47 -7.61 7.24 -4.71
C PRO A 47 -8.41 6.11 -4.06
N MET A 48 -7.93 5.49 -2.97
CA MET A 48 -8.64 4.40 -2.30
C MET A 48 -9.87 4.92 -1.55
N ALA A 49 -9.74 6.00 -0.78
CA ALA A 49 -10.87 6.65 -0.12
C ALA A 49 -11.92 7.14 -1.12
N ASN A 50 -11.49 7.71 -2.24
CA ASN A 50 -12.38 8.15 -3.31
C ASN A 50 -13.08 6.96 -3.98
N ALA A 51 -12.35 5.89 -4.34
CA ALA A 51 -12.92 4.72 -5.00
C ALA A 51 -13.93 3.96 -4.13
N LEU A 52 -13.67 3.83 -2.82
CA LEU A 52 -14.52 3.06 -1.91
C LEU A 52 -15.67 3.89 -1.33
N LEU A 53 -15.44 5.17 -1.05
CA LEU A 53 -16.38 6.01 -0.28
C LEU A 53 -16.92 7.20 -1.07
N GLY A 54 -16.38 7.50 -2.25
CA GLY A 54 -16.63 8.76 -2.96
C GLY A 54 -16.09 9.99 -2.20
N ALA A 55 -15.14 9.79 -1.30
CA ALA A 55 -14.63 10.85 -0.44
C ALA A 55 -13.57 11.71 -1.14
N GLU A 56 -13.88 12.99 -1.34
CA GLU A 56 -12.92 13.97 -1.87
C GLU A 56 -12.02 14.55 -0.77
N VAL A 57 -11.00 13.79 -0.36
CA VAL A 57 -10.09 14.22 0.72
C VAL A 57 -9.04 15.21 0.21
N LYS A 58 -9.13 16.47 0.64
CA LYS A 58 -8.20 17.57 0.31
C LYS A 58 -7.45 18.10 1.53
N THR A 59 -7.97 17.84 2.74
CA THR A 59 -7.47 18.39 4.01
C THR A 59 -7.31 17.34 5.10
N LEU A 60 -6.51 17.64 6.13
CA LEU A 60 -6.36 16.77 7.30
C LEU A 60 -7.70 16.51 8.01
N LYS A 61 -8.60 17.50 8.06
CA LYS A 61 -9.95 17.35 8.60
C LYS A 61 -10.75 16.27 7.86
N GLU A 62 -10.66 16.21 6.55
CA GLU A 62 -11.37 15.20 5.74
C GLU A 62 -10.71 13.82 5.91
N ALA A 63 -9.39 13.75 6.08
CA ALA A 63 -8.71 12.49 6.40
C ALA A 63 -9.18 11.92 7.75
N VAL A 64 -9.50 12.75 8.75
CA VAL A 64 -10.10 12.30 10.02
C VAL A 64 -11.44 11.59 9.79
N ASN A 65 -12.27 12.07 8.87
CA ASN A 65 -13.55 11.42 8.56
C ASN A 65 -13.34 10.02 7.97
N VAL A 66 -12.37 9.89 7.05
CA VAL A 66 -12.00 8.59 6.47
C VAL A 66 -11.41 7.66 7.53
N PHE A 67 -10.54 8.17 8.40
CA PHE A 67 -9.99 7.39 9.51
C PHE A 67 -11.09 6.88 10.46
N ASN A 68 -12.04 7.73 10.83
CA ASN A 68 -13.16 7.34 11.68
C ASN A 68 -14.02 6.24 11.04
N TYR A 69 -14.24 6.31 9.72
CA TYR A 69 -14.91 5.24 8.98
C TYR A 69 -14.10 3.94 9.03
N ALA A 70 -12.80 4.00 8.74
CA ALA A 70 -11.91 2.84 8.80
C ALA A 70 -11.88 2.21 10.21
N LYS A 71 -11.88 3.02 11.26
CA LYS A 71 -11.95 2.58 12.66
C LYS A 71 -13.27 1.85 12.96
N GLY A 72 -14.38 2.29 12.36
CA GLY A 72 -15.69 1.63 12.47
C GLY A 72 -15.75 0.24 11.81
N LEU A 73 -14.87 -0.03 10.84
CA LEU A 73 -14.76 -1.34 10.17
C LEU A 73 -13.91 -2.35 10.94
N LEU A 74 -13.20 -1.94 12.00
CA LEU A 74 -12.32 -2.85 12.75
C LEU A 74 -13.15 -3.84 13.59
N PRO A 75 -13.21 -5.13 13.22
CA PRO A 75 -13.99 -6.11 13.96
C PRO A 75 -13.33 -6.46 15.29
N LEU A 76 -14.07 -7.12 16.18
CA LEU A 76 -13.50 -7.81 17.34
C LEU A 76 -12.76 -9.08 16.89
N GLU A 77 -11.78 -9.56 17.69
CA GLU A 77 -11.13 -10.82 17.33
C GLU A 77 -12.10 -12.00 17.51
N PRO A 78 -12.07 -12.98 16.59
CA PRO A 78 -12.80 -14.22 16.72
C PRO A 78 -12.61 -14.87 18.10
N LYS A 79 -13.70 -15.03 18.87
CA LYS A 79 -13.66 -15.71 20.17
C LYS A 79 -13.16 -17.15 20.01
N GLU A 80 -12.41 -17.66 20.98
CA GLU A 80 -11.82 -19.00 20.91
C GLU A 80 -12.87 -20.12 20.74
N LYS A 81 -14.00 -20.01 21.44
CA LYS A 81 -14.99 -21.10 21.61
C LYS A 81 -16.26 -20.95 20.78
N LEU A 82 -16.41 -19.88 19.99
CA LEU A 82 -17.61 -19.62 19.17
C LEU A 82 -17.23 -19.57 17.71
N TRP A 83 -17.81 -20.46 16.90
CA TRP A 83 -17.56 -20.51 15.46
C TRP A 83 -18.58 -19.64 14.71
N LEU A 84 -18.29 -18.35 14.62
CA LEU A 84 -19.01 -17.45 13.71
C LEU A 84 -18.29 -17.39 12.35
N PRO A 85 -18.98 -17.07 11.24
CA PRO A 85 -18.30 -16.81 9.97
C PRO A 85 -17.40 -15.56 10.08
N TYR A 86 -16.09 -15.71 9.83
CA TYR A 86 -15.11 -14.62 10.01
C TYR A 86 -14.67 -13.95 8.70
N LEU A 87 -15.25 -14.36 7.56
CA LEU A 87 -14.85 -13.84 6.26
C LEU A 87 -15.20 -12.36 6.12
N GLY A 88 -16.41 -11.95 6.53
CA GLY A 88 -16.83 -10.55 6.50
C GLY A 88 -15.90 -9.67 7.35
N ASP A 89 -15.76 -10.01 8.62
CA ASP A 89 -14.85 -9.33 9.55
C ASP A 89 -13.42 -9.19 9.00
N ALA A 90 -12.87 -10.26 8.42
CA ALA A 90 -11.53 -10.23 7.84
C ALA A 90 -11.43 -9.31 6.61
N LEU A 91 -12.48 -9.23 5.79
CA LEU A 91 -12.55 -8.32 4.65
C LEU A 91 -12.69 -6.86 5.11
N ASP A 92 -13.53 -6.59 6.11
CA ASP A 92 -13.70 -5.26 6.71
C ASP A 92 -12.39 -4.77 7.32
N ALA A 93 -11.67 -5.64 8.03
CA ALA A 93 -10.33 -5.36 8.53
C ALA A 93 -9.34 -5.05 7.38
N GLY A 94 -9.45 -5.74 6.25
CA GLY A 94 -8.65 -5.45 5.05
C GLY A 94 -8.94 -4.05 4.49
N ILE A 95 -10.21 -3.68 4.37
CA ILE A 95 -10.62 -2.34 3.92
C ILE A 95 -10.12 -1.26 4.88
N ALA A 96 -10.24 -1.48 6.19
CA ALA A 96 -9.72 -0.57 7.21
C ALA A 96 -8.21 -0.36 7.05
N THR A 97 -7.45 -1.44 6.81
CA THR A 97 -6.00 -1.36 6.58
C THR A 97 -5.68 -0.52 5.34
N LEU A 98 -6.37 -0.74 4.21
CA LEU A 98 -6.12 0.00 2.97
C LEU A 98 -6.34 1.50 3.15
N LEU A 99 -7.43 1.90 3.82
CA LEU A 99 -7.72 3.31 4.11
C LEU A 99 -6.69 3.92 5.07
N CYS A 100 -6.29 3.18 6.11
CA CYS A 100 -5.27 3.65 7.06
C CYS A 100 -3.88 3.79 6.42
N GLU A 101 -3.45 2.84 5.58
CA GLU A 101 -2.19 2.91 4.83
C GLU A 101 -2.17 4.09 3.86
N GLU A 102 -3.29 4.38 3.19
CA GLU A 102 -3.38 5.56 2.32
C GLU A 102 -3.23 6.87 3.12
N ILE A 103 -3.85 6.95 4.30
CA ILE A 103 -3.69 8.09 5.22
C ILE A 103 -2.23 8.20 5.69
N ILE A 104 -1.61 7.11 6.13
CA ILE A 104 -0.19 7.11 6.53
C ILE A 104 0.67 7.61 5.36
N THR A 105 0.44 7.09 4.15
CA THR A 105 1.23 7.45 2.97
C THR A 105 1.08 8.93 2.61
N VAL A 106 -0.14 9.48 2.58
CA VAL A 106 -0.32 10.91 2.27
C VAL A 106 0.29 11.82 3.35
N LEU A 107 0.30 11.39 4.62
CA LEU A 107 1.02 12.08 5.69
C LEU A 107 2.53 12.03 5.45
N ARG A 108 3.09 10.89 5.03
CA ARG A 108 4.51 10.82 4.64
C ARG A 108 4.84 11.82 3.52
N TYR A 109 3.95 12.02 2.55
CA TYR A 109 4.10 13.09 1.54
C TYR A 109 4.07 14.50 2.16
N LEU A 110 3.14 14.77 3.09
CA LEU A 110 3.09 16.06 3.81
C LEU A 110 4.41 16.37 4.52
N TYR A 111 5.02 15.36 5.13
CA TYR A 111 6.32 15.46 5.81
C TYR A 111 7.54 15.31 4.89
N LYS A 112 7.35 15.21 3.57
CA LYS A 112 8.42 15.02 2.58
C LYS A 112 9.29 13.78 2.83
N GLN A 113 8.67 12.72 3.35
CA GLN A 113 9.28 11.41 3.57
C GLN A 113 9.17 10.50 2.34
N GLU A 114 8.30 10.85 1.39
CA GLU A 114 8.14 10.17 0.12
C GLU A 114 8.51 11.10 -1.06
N PRO A 115 9.05 10.56 -2.18
CA PRO A 115 9.42 9.16 -2.35
C PRO A 115 10.67 8.80 -1.52
N GLN A 116 10.69 7.59 -0.97
CA GLN A 116 11.89 7.05 -0.32
C GLN A 116 13.05 6.89 -1.32
N THR A 117 14.29 6.88 -0.81
CA THR A 117 15.48 6.64 -1.65
C THR A 117 15.36 5.34 -2.45
N ASP A 118 15.76 5.38 -3.72
CA ASP A 118 15.66 4.28 -4.69
C ASP A 118 14.22 3.85 -5.02
N CYS A 119 13.19 4.60 -4.62
CA CYS A 119 11.79 4.27 -4.86
C CYS A 119 11.10 5.36 -5.68
N ASN A 120 10.03 4.98 -6.37
CA ASN A 120 9.20 5.87 -7.17
C ASN A 120 8.11 6.55 -6.33
N GLY A 121 7.69 5.95 -5.21
CA GLY A 121 6.57 6.44 -4.42
C GLY A 121 5.24 6.26 -5.15
N PHE A 122 4.44 7.32 -5.18
CA PHE A 122 3.08 7.33 -5.72
C PHE A 122 3.13 7.37 -7.25
N PHE A 123 2.36 6.50 -7.89
CA PHE A 123 2.26 6.48 -9.36
C PHE A 123 1.21 7.47 -9.84
N THR A 124 1.65 8.45 -10.61
CA THR A 124 0.81 9.53 -11.10
C THR A 124 -0.23 9.02 -12.11
N ASP A 125 -1.31 9.77 -12.30
CA ASP A 125 -2.37 9.39 -13.24
C ASP A 125 -1.82 9.23 -14.68
N THR A 126 -0.80 10.00 -15.05
CA THR A 126 -0.14 9.91 -16.35
C THR A 126 0.50 8.53 -16.57
N ILE A 127 1.19 8.02 -15.56
CA ILE A 127 1.79 6.69 -15.59
C ILE A 127 0.69 5.62 -15.69
N LEU A 128 -0.35 5.71 -14.85
CA LEU A 128 -1.46 4.75 -14.85
C LEU A 128 -2.18 4.69 -16.20
N ARG A 129 -2.39 5.84 -16.88
CA ARG A 129 -2.97 5.88 -18.23
C ARG A 129 -2.09 5.17 -19.26
N SER A 130 -0.77 5.35 -19.19
CA SER A 130 0.18 4.67 -20.07
C SER A 130 0.13 3.15 -19.88
N LEU A 131 0.16 2.69 -18.63
CA LEU A 131 0.04 1.27 -18.28
C LEU A 131 -1.29 0.67 -18.74
N GLY A 132 -2.38 1.43 -18.63
CA GLY A 132 -3.70 1.01 -19.09
C GLY A 132 -3.74 0.68 -20.58
N ILE A 133 -3.02 1.43 -21.43
CA ILE A 133 -2.93 1.13 -22.87
C ILE A 133 -2.26 -0.23 -23.09
N GLN A 134 -1.13 -0.47 -22.43
CA GLN A 134 -0.38 -1.73 -22.55
C GLN A 134 -1.14 -2.95 -22.04
N LEU A 135 -1.99 -2.75 -21.02
CA LEU A 135 -2.83 -3.81 -20.48
C LEU A 135 -3.95 -4.19 -21.46
N VAL A 136 -4.57 -3.20 -22.11
CA VAL A 136 -5.69 -3.41 -23.04
C VAL A 136 -5.24 -4.02 -24.36
N ASP A 137 -4.06 -3.62 -24.88
CA ASP A 137 -3.51 -4.17 -26.12
C ASP A 137 -2.71 -5.47 -25.93
N GLY A 138 -2.58 -5.95 -24.70
CA GLY A 138 -1.98 -7.24 -24.35
C GLY A 138 -0.45 -7.24 -24.32
N ARG A 139 0.23 -6.10 -24.51
CA ARG A 139 1.69 -6.00 -24.37
C ARG A 139 2.16 -6.24 -22.94
N MET A 140 1.31 -5.94 -21.96
CA MET A 140 1.50 -6.25 -20.55
C MET A 140 0.37 -7.19 -20.10
N PRO A 141 0.60 -8.52 -19.98
CA PRO A 141 -0.45 -9.47 -19.65
C PRO A 141 -0.97 -9.34 -18.21
N GLY A 142 -0.20 -8.67 -17.34
CA GLY A 142 -0.58 -8.40 -15.96
C GLY A 142 0.58 -7.81 -15.18
N PHE A 143 0.40 -7.74 -13.86
CA PHE A 143 1.43 -7.28 -12.93
C PHE A 143 1.55 -8.20 -11.71
N ALA A 144 2.70 -8.15 -11.06
CA ALA A 144 2.99 -8.86 -9.82
C ALA A 144 3.46 -7.85 -8.76
N ALA A 145 2.80 -7.82 -7.61
CA ALA A 145 3.28 -7.06 -6.44
C ALA A 145 4.07 -8.01 -5.52
N ILE A 146 5.35 -7.73 -5.32
CA ILE A 146 6.22 -8.48 -4.42
C ILE A 146 6.51 -7.61 -3.20
N LEU A 147 6.10 -8.11 -2.03
CA LEU A 147 6.23 -7.43 -0.75
C LEU A 147 7.25 -8.14 0.15
N GLY A 148 8.13 -7.37 0.79
CA GLY A 148 9.09 -7.88 1.77
C GLY A 148 10.40 -8.31 1.13
N ALA A 149 10.99 -9.43 1.60
CA ALA A 149 12.25 -9.96 1.11
C ALA A 149 12.19 -11.47 0.89
N ALA A 150 12.92 -11.96 -0.11
CA ALA A 150 13.12 -13.39 -0.33
C ALA A 150 14.16 -13.95 0.65
N PRO A 151 14.19 -15.28 0.89
CA PRO A 151 15.17 -15.90 1.80
C PRO A 151 16.62 -15.63 1.40
N THR A 152 16.93 -15.56 0.10
CA THR A 152 18.25 -15.22 -0.44
C THR A 152 18.12 -14.31 -1.66
N ASN A 153 19.22 -13.64 -2.03
CA ASN A 153 19.25 -12.73 -3.18
C ASN A 153 19.07 -13.49 -4.50
N GLU A 154 19.62 -14.71 -4.61
CA GLU A 154 19.49 -15.55 -5.80
C GLU A 154 18.03 -15.92 -6.06
N ILE A 155 17.25 -16.19 -5.00
CA ILE A 155 15.82 -16.46 -5.11
C ILE A 155 15.07 -15.20 -5.57
N ALA A 156 15.38 -14.04 -5.00
CA ALA A 156 14.77 -12.77 -5.41
C ALA A 156 15.01 -12.50 -6.91
N VAL A 157 16.26 -12.61 -7.37
CA VAL A 157 16.63 -12.41 -8.77
C VAL A 157 15.93 -13.44 -9.67
N SER A 158 15.93 -14.72 -9.29
CA SER A 158 15.29 -15.78 -10.07
C SER A 158 13.79 -15.55 -10.26
N VAL A 159 13.07 -15.18 -9.19
CA VAL A 159 11.63 -14.89 -9.26
C VAL A 159 11.35 -13.70 -10.18
N VAL A 160 12.12 -12.61 -10.03
CA VAL A 160 11.96 -11.40 -10.84
C VAL A 160 12.25 -11.68 -12.31
N ARG A 161 13.32 -12.41 -12.63
CA ARG A 161 13.67 -12.76 -14.02
C ARG A 161 12.60 -13.64 -14.67
N GLN A 162 12.05 -14.62 -13.95
CA GLN A 162 10.96 -15.45 -14.47
C GLN A 162 9.70 -14.63 -14.78
N LEU A 163 9.38 -13.61 -13.99
CA LEU A 163 8.25 -12.71 -14.27
C LEU A 163 8.54 -11.82 -15.49
N GLN A 164 9.75 -11.30 -15.62
CA GLN A 164 10.17 -10.49 -16.77
C GLN A 164 10.16 -11.28 -18.09
N GLU A 165 10.57 -12.55 -18.09
CA GLU A 165 10.49 -13.44 -19.27
C GLU A 165 9.06 -13.56 -19.83
N ARG A 166 8.05 -13.26 -19.00
CA ARG A 166 6.63 -13.29 -19.36
C ARG A 166 6.05 -11.89 -19.60
N ASN A 167 6.90 -10.86 -19.69
CA ASN A 167 6.53 -9.44 -19.81
C ASN A 167 5.58 -8.95 -18.70
N ILE A 168 5.62 -9.56 -17.51
CA ILE A 168 4.82 -9.15 -16.37
C ILE A 168 5.49 -7.94 -15.71
N LEU A 169 4.75 -6.86 -15.49
CA LEU A 169 5.24 -5.70 -14.73
C LEU A 169 5.34 -6.03 -13.24
N ILE A 170 6.46 -5.70 -12.61
CA ILE A 170 6.76 -6.13 -11.24
C ILE A 170 6.85 -4.90 -10.35
N PHE A 171 5.92 -4.78 -9.42
CA PHE A 171 5.99 -3.78 -8.35
C PHE A 171 6.72 -4.40 -7.16
N VAL A 172 7.79 -3.78 -6.71
CA VAL A 172 8.62 -4.29 -5.61
C VAL A 172 8.66 -3.29 -4.46
N GLY A 173 8.55 -3.78 -3.23
CA GLY A 173 8.57 -2.91 -2.06
C GLY A 173 8.26 -3.62 -0.76
N SER A 174 7.87 -2.83 0.26
CA SER A 174 7.74 -3.27 1.65
C SER A 174 9.06 -3.80 2.23
N SER A 175 9.06 -4.17 3.51
CA SER A 175 10.20 -4.77 4.19
C SER A 175 9.75 -5.89 5.13
N SER A 176 10.59 -6.91 5.27
CA SER A 176 10.41 -7.99 6.24
C SER A 176 11.73 -8.24 6.95
N GLY A 177 11.72 -8.19 8.28
CA GLY A 177 12.94 -8.33 9.09
C GLY A 177 13.99 -7.24 8.81
N GLY A 178 13.56 -6.04 8.39
CA GLY A 178 14.46 -4.93 8.07
C GLY A 178 15.10 -5.01 6.68
N ARG A 179 14.69 -5.96 5.84
CA ARG A 179 15.20 -6.11 4.47
C ARG A 179 14.07 -6.02 3.45
N SER A 180 14.33 -5.37 2.33
CA SER A 180 13.43 -5.34 1.17
C SER A 180 14.03 -6.10 -0.01
N ILE A 181 13.18 -6.61 -0.89
CA ILE A 181 13.57 -7.16 -2.18
C ILE A 181 14.30 -6.12 -3.04
N ILE A 182 14.00 -4.82 -2.84
CA ILE A 182 14.71 -3.71 -3.51
C ILE A 182 16.21 -3.78 -3.18
N ASP A 183 16.55 -4.02 -1.92
CA ASP A 183 17.94 -4.09 -1.45
C ASP A 183 18.62 -5.34 -2.04
N GLN A 184 17.91 -6.48 -2.05
CA GLN A 184 18.42 -7.74 -2.63
C GLN A 184 18.74 -7.62 -4.12
N LEU A 185 17.84 -6.99 -4.88
CA LEU A 185 18.03 -6.77 -6.32
C LEU A 185 19.19 -5.81 -6.59
N LYS A 186 19.29 -4.73 -5.81
CA LYS A 186 20.38 -3.74 -5.92
C LYS A 186 21.75 -4.36 -5.59
N GLU A 187 21.85 -5.13 -4.50
CA GLU A 187 23.05 -5.87 -4.11
C GLU A 187 23.50 -6.87 -5.18
N SER A 188 22.54 -7.48 -5.88
CA SER A 188 22.80 -8.39 -6.99
C SER A 188 23.03 -7.70 -8.34
N GLY A 189 23.13 -6.37 -8.37
CA GLY A 189 23.39 -5.61 -9.60
C GLY A 189 22.24 -5.64 -10.61
N VAL A 190 21.00 -5.89 -10.16
CA VAL A 190 19.82 -5.83 -11.03
C VAL A 190 19.40 -4.38 -11.20
N GLU A 191 19.38 -3.91 -12.44
CA GLU A 191 18.83 -2.61 -12.80
C GLU A 191 17.29 -2.63 -12.68
N MET A 192 16.76 -1.68 -11.92
CA MET A 192 15.32 -1.49 -11.69
C MET A 192 14.87 -0.20 -12.37
N GLY A 193 13.61 -0.15 -12.75
CA GLY A 193 12.98 0.98 -13.42
C GLY A 193 11.82 0.55 -14.32
N TRP A 194 11.12 1.54 -14.86
CA TRP A 194 10.00 1.34 -15.78
C TRP A 194 10.40 0.56 -17.04
N ASP A 195 11.54 0.91 -17.63
CA ASP A 195 12.06 0.26 -18.86
C ASP A 195 12.42 -1.21 -18.61
N ASN A 196 12.78 -1.54 -17.38
CA ASN A 196 13.12 -2.89 -16.96
C ASN A 196 11.94 -3.65 -16.35
N TYR A 197 10.72 -3.09 -16.34
CA TYR A 197 9.53 -3.73 -15.79
C TYR A 197 9.65 -4.08 -14.29
N ILE A 198 10.57 -3.44 -13.55
CA ILE A 198 10.75 -3.63 -12.10
C ILE A 198 10.65 -2.27 -11.44
N VAL A 199 9.51 -1.99 -10.80
CA VAL A 199 9.18 -0.66 -10.29
C VAL A 199 9.17 -0.67 -8.76
N PRO A 200 10.18 -0.09 -8.11
CA PRO A 200 10.22 0.03 -6.65
C PRO A 200 9.23 1.09 -6.16
N TYR A 201 8.22 0.71 -5.38
CA TYR A 201 7.20 1.67 -4.91
C TYR A 201 7.51 2.29 -3.54
N GLY A 202 8.19 1.57 -2.64
CA GLY A 202 8.52 2.05 -1.30
C GLY A 202 8.84 0.89 -0.35
N ARG A 203 9.53 1.16 0.77
CA ARG A 203 9.83 0.19 1.84
C ARG A 203 8.87 0.33 3.03
#